data_AF-A0A7D7ZG16-F1
#
_entry.id   AF-A0A7D7ZG16-F1
#
_cell.length_a   1.000
_cell.length_b   1.000
_cell.length_c   1.000
_cell.angle_alpha   90.00
_cell.angle_beta   90.00
_cell.angle_gamma   90.00
#
_symmetry.space_group_name_H-M   'P 1'
#
loop_
_entity.id
_entity.type
_entity.pdbx_description
1 polymer ?
#
loop_
_entity_poly.entity_id
_entity_poly.type
_entity_poly.pdbx_seq_one_letter_code
_entity_poly.pdbx_strand_id
1 'polypeptide(L)'
;MQREKVPAILTLLSGQFASQPEAFTCLTQLAEERGINVDLAEVDVIQQAANVRLAHYFRPAIVARIQELQMDDNTAVVVRPSALASVRNFPSDTAELRHLGRFAGEIIEAEQGHNWV
;
A
#
# COMPACT_ATOMS: atom_id res chain seq x y z
N MET A 1 -19.21 6.32 16.84
CA MET A 1 -18.02 7.17 16.61
C MET A 1 -17.66 7.03 15.14
N GLN A 2 -17.81 8.10 14.35
CA GLN A 2 -17.40 8.10 12.95
C GLN A 2 -15.88 8.28 12.94
N ARG A 3 -15.14 7.30 12.41
CA ARG A 3 -13.71 7.48 12.20
C ARG A 3 -13.54 8.45 11.04
N GLU A 4 -12.81 9.55 11.26
CA GLU A 4 -12.60 10.57 10.24
C GLU A 4 -11.66 10.02 9.15
N LYS A 5 -12.05 10.24 7.88
CA LYS A 5 -11.19 9.96 6.74
C LYS A 5 -10.28 11.16 6.55
N VAL A 6 -8.97 10.93 6.60
CA VAL A 6 -7.98 11.96 6.36
C VAL A 6 -7.33 11.79 4.99
N PRO A 7 -7.11 12.88 4.24
CA PRO A 7 -6.41 12.81 2.97
C PRO A 7 -4.95 12.40 3.18
N ALA A 8 -4.48 11.43 2.41
CA ALA A 8 -3.11 10.93 2.48
C ALA A 8 -2.56 10.60 1.09
N ILE A 9 -1.23 10.64 0.96
CA ILE A 9 -0.55 10.12 -0.23
C ILE A 9 -0.14 8.67 0.05
N LEU A 10 -0.70 7.74 -0.72
CA LEU A 10 -0.47 6.32 -0.59
C LEU A 10 0.44 5.83 -1.70
N THR A 11 1.41 4.97 -1.36
CA THR A 11 2.30 4.34 -2.34
C THR A 11 1.71 3.01 -2.75
N LEU A 12 1.65 2.75 -4.05
CA LEU A 12 1.10 1.53 -4.62
C LEU A 12 2.20 0.69 -5.24
N LEU A 13 2.25 -0.57 -4.83
CA LEU A 13 3.10 -1.60 -5.39
C LEU A 13 2.23 -2.71 -5.98
N SER A 14 2.81 -3.48 -6.89
CA SER A 14 2.10 -4.50 -7.65
C SER A 14 3.01 -5.68 -7.95
N GLY A 15 2.45 -6.87 -8.03
CA GLY A 15 3.21 -8.06 -8.40
C GLY A 15 2.36 -9.31 -8.53
N GLN A 16 3.03 -10.42 -8.84
CA GLN A 16 2.41 -11.73 -8.98
C GLN A 16 2.79 -12.63 -7.81
N PHE A 17 1.81 -12.90 -6.93
CA PHE A 17 2.01 -13.77 -5.78
C PHE A 17 0.88 -14.80 -5.72
N ALA A 18 1.17 -15.99 -5.19
CA ALA A 18 0.14 -17.02 -5.00
C ALA A 18 -0.76 -16.73 -3.80
N SER A 19 -0.27 -15.96 -2.82
CA SER A 19 -1.03 -15.61 -1.61
C SER A 19 -0.63 -14.27 -0.99
N GLN A 20 -1.53 -13.68 -0.19
CA GLN A 20 -1.24 -12.42 0.53
C GLN A 20 -0.04 -12.54 1.49
N PRO A 21 0.13 -13.64 2.26
CA PRO A 21 1.30 -13.82 3.10
C PRO A 21 2.62 -13.78 2.32
N GLU A 22 2.68 -14.40 1.13
CA GLU A 22 3.89 -14.37 0.30
C GLU A 22 4.23 -12.97 -0.17
N ALA A 23 3.24 -12.20 -0.63
CA ALA A 23 3.44 -10.81 -1.01
C ALA A 23 3.95 -9.95 0.17
N PHE A 24 3.41 -10.19 1.36
CA PHE A 24 3.86 -9.50 2.57
C PHE A 24 5.29 -9.91 2.95
N THR A 25 5.61 -11.21 2.92
CA THR A 25 6.96 -11.71 3.19
C THR A 25 7.99 -11.10 2.23
N CYS A 26 7.69 -11.09 0.92
CA CYS A 26 8.53 -10.45 -0.09
C CYS A 26 8.78 -8.97 0.24
N LEU A 27 7.72 -8.22 0.57
CA LEU A 27 7.84 -6.81 0.97
C LEU A 27 8.74 -6.63 2.19
N THR A 28 8.55 -7.44 3.25
CA THR A 28 9.35 -7.35 4.47
C THR A 28 10.81 -7.69 4.24
N GLN A 29 11.11 -8.69 3.41
CA GLN A 29 12.49 -9.05 3.04
C GLN A 29 13.18 -7.90 2.31
N LEU A 30 12.52 -7.33 1.29
CA LEU A 30 13.05 -6.18 0.55
C LEU A 30 13.27 -4.95 1.45
N ALA A 31 12.41 -4.76 2.45
CA ALA A 31 12.55 -3.68 3.42
C ALA A 31 13.70 -3.92 4.40
N GLU A 32 13.85 -5.15 4.89
CA GLU A 32 14.91 -5.57 5.81
C GLU A 32 16.30 -5.42 5.16
N GLU A 33 16.45 -5.77 3.88
CA GLU A 33 17.67 -5.55 3.09
C GLU A 33 18.12 -4.07 3.07
N ARG A 34 17.18 -3.14 3.29
CA ARG A 34 17.44 -1.70 3.37
C ARG A 34 17.43 -1.15 4.80
N GLY A 35 17.33 -2.02 5.80
CA GLY A 35 17.27 -1.64 7.21
C GLY A 35 15.98 -0.90 7.59
N ILE A 36 14.89 -1.11 6.85
CA ILE A 36 13.59 -0.48 7.09
C ILE A 36 12.70 -1.45 7.85
N ASN A 37 12.20 -1.03 9.00
CA ASN A 37 11.17 -1.78 9.72
C ASN A 37 9.80 -1.49 9.10
N VAL A 38 9.01 -2.53 8.81
CA VAL A 38 7.66 -2.42 8.23
C VAL A 38 6.65 -2.92 9.23
N ASP A 39 5.66 -2.08 9.55
CA ASP A 39 4.55 -2.47 10.42
C ASP A 39 3.35 -2.95 9.60
N LEU A 40 2.67 -3.98 10.09
CA LEU A 40 1.48 -4.56 9.46
C LEU A 40 0.32 -3.55 9.34
N ALA A 41 0.25 -2.55 10.22
CA ALA A 41 -0.78 -1.51 10.20
C ALA A 41 -0.55 -0.47 9.08
N GLU A 42 0.64 -0.44 8.49
CA GLU A 42 1.02 0.52 7.44
C GLU A 42 0.81 -0.03 6.03
N VAL A 43 0.60 -1.35 5.90
CA VAL A 43 0.54 -2.04 4.62
C VAL A 43 -0.79 -2.78 4.48
N ASP A 44 -1.40 -2.67 3.31
CA ASP A 44 -2.56 -3.47 2.95
C ASP A 44 -2.32 -4.26 1.66
N VAL A 45 -2.34 -5.59 1.76
CA VAL A 45 -2.13 -6.51 0.63
C VAL A 45 -3.48 -6.93 0.06
N ILE A 46 -3.69 -6.69 -1.22
CA ILE A 46 -4.96 -6.83 -1.92
C ILE A 46 -4.79 -7.77 -3.13
N GLN A 47 -5.28 -9.00 -3.00
CA GLN A 47 -5.37 -9.96 -4.11
C GLN A 47 -6.80 -10.13 -4.63
N GLN A 48 -7.75 -10.25 -3.71
CA GLN A 48 -9.16 -10.48 -4.03
C GLN A 48 -9.99 -9.23 -3.83
N ALA A 49 -11.07 -9.12 -4.62
CA ALA A 49 -11.99 -7.98 -4.60
C ALA A 49 -11.28 -6.62 -4.72
N ALA A 50 -10.23 -6.55 -5.55
CA ALA A 50 -9.35 -5.37 -5.66
C ALA A 50 -10.13 -4.08 -5.89
N ASN A 51 -11.15 -4.11 -6.76
CA ASN A 51 -12.08 -2.99 -6.98
C ASN A 51 -12.68 -2.42 -5.69
N VAL A 52 -13.26 -3.30 -4.87
CA VAL A 52 -13.95 -2.91 -3.64
C VAL A 52 -12.94 -2.43 -2.60
N ARG A 53 -11.81 -3.14 -2.48
CA ARG A 53 -10.80 -2.83 -1.47
C ARG A 53 -10.06 -1.53 -1.77
N LEU A 54 -9.67 -1.30 -3.02
CA LEU A 54 -9.05 -0.04 -3.45
C LEU A 54 -10.03 1.15 -3.34
N ALA A 55 -11.33 0.94 -3.54
CA ALA A 55 -12.34 1.98 -3.38
C ALA A 55 -12.50 2.48 -1.93
N HIS A 56 -11.99 1.76 -0.92
CA HIS A 56 -11.92 2.30 0.44
C HIS A 56 -10.91 3.44 0.57
N TYR A 57 -9.88 3.44 -0.27
CA TYR A 57 -8.79 4.41 -0.26
C TYR A 57 -8.92 5.47 -1.35
N PHE A 58 -9.40 5.07 -2.53
CA PHE A 58 -9.26 5.88 -3.74
C PHE A 58 -10.59 6.18 -4.41
N ARG A 59 -10.64 7.34 -5.06
CA ARG A 59 -11.75 7.69 -5.96
C ARG A 59 -11.76 6.75 -7.18
N PRO A 60 -12.93 6.50 -7.81
CA PRO A 60 -13.04 5.56 -8.93
C PRO A 60 -12.05 5.81 -10.08
N ALA A 61 -11.77 7.07 -10.42
CA ALA A 61 -10.81 7.41 -11.48
C ALA A 61 -9.37 6.95 -11.16
N ILE A 62 -8.97 7.01 -9.89
CA ILE A 62 -7.66 6.54 -9.43
C ILE A 62 -7.63 5.02 -9.40
N VAL A 63 -8.72 4.37 -8.96
CA VAL A 63 -8.82 2.90 -9.00
C VAL A 63 -8.65 2.39 -10.44
N ALA A 64 -9.38 2.97 -11.40
CA ALA A 64 -9.24 2.62 -12.81
C ALA A 64 -7.79 2.79 -13.29
N ARG A 65 -7.14 3.90 -12.93
CA ARG A 65 -5.74 4.16 -13.28
C ARG A 65 -4.78 3.14 -12.68
N ILE A 66 -4.98 2.75 -11.42
CA ILE A 66 -4.16 1.73 -10.75
C ILE A 66 -4.30 0.40 -11.49
N GLN A 67 -5.52 0.01 -11.87
CA GLN A 67 -5.76 -1.24 -12.59
C GLN A 67 -5.12 -1.27 -13.98
N GLU A 68 -5.14 -0.15 -14.69
CA GLU A 68 -4.40 -0.03 -15.96
C GLU A 68 -2.89 -0.25 -15.76
N LEU A 69 -2.34 0.24 -14.64
CA LEU A 69 -0.91 0.12 -14.31
C LEU A 69 -0.51 -1.24 -13.74
N GLN A 70 -1.46 -1.99 -13.16
CA GLN A 70 -1.23 -3.36 -12.68
C GLN A 70 -0.98 -4.33 -13.82
N MET A 71 -1.56 -4.10 -15.00
CA MET A 71 -1.45 -5.02 -16.15
C MET A 71 -1.86 -6.45 -15.74
N ASP A 72 -0.97 -7.43 -15.86
CA ASP A 72 -1.19 -8.84 -15.53
C ASP A 72 -0.89 -9.21 -14.07
N ASP A 73 -0.55 -8.24 -13.23
CA ASP A 73 -0.31 -8.46 -11.81
C ASP A 73 -1.61 -8.82 -11.07
N ASN A 74 -1.53 -9.78 -10.15
CA ASN A 74 -2.69 -10.27 -9.40
C ASN A 74 -2.78 -9.73 -7.96
N THR A 75 -1.76 -8.98 -7.53
CA THR A 75 -1.64 -8.47 -6.16
C THR A 75 -1.32 -6.97 -6.20
N ALA A 76 -2.11 -6.18 -5.48
CA ALA A 76 -1.83 -4.78 -5.16
C ALA A 76 -1.35 -4.68 -3.71
N VAL A 77 -0.39 -3.82 -3.43
CA VAL A 77 0.03 -3.49 -2.07
C VAL A 77 -0.10 -1.99 -1.87
N VAL A 78 -0.96 -1.59 -0.95
CA VAL A 78 -1.15 -0.19 -0.56
C VAL A 78 -0.27 0.07 0.66
N VAL A 79 0.66 1.01 0.54
CA VAL A 79 1.54 1.44 1.63
C VAL A 79 1.12 2.83 2.07
N ARG A 80 0.77 2.96 3.36
CA ARG A 80 0.41 4.22 4.02
C ARG A 80 1.65 5.09 4.24
N PRO A 81 1.50 6.39 4.59
CA PRO A 81 2.64 7.23 4.90
C PRO A 81 3.46 6.63 6.06
N SER A 82 4.66 6.14 5.75
CA SER A 82 5.58 5.56 6.72
C SER A 82 7.04 5.67 6.25
N ALA A 83 7.96 5.11 7.04
CA ALA A 83 9.37 5.00 6.65
C ALA A 83 9.53 4.28 5.30
N LEU A 84 8.71 3.23 5.06
CA LEU A 84 8.71 2.48 3.81
C LEU A 84 8.30 3.35 2.61
N ALA A 85 7.21 4.12 2.74
CA ALA A 85 6.74 5.02 1.68
C ALA A 85 7.69 6.21 1.44
N SER A 86 8.53 6.55 2.41
CA SER A 86 9.49 7.66 2.32
C SER A 86 10.69 7.31 1.45
N VAL A 87 11.00 6.03 1.26
CA VAL A 87 12.10 5.60 0.39
C VAL A 87 11.71 5.79 -1.07
N ARG A 88 12.51 6.59 -1.77
CA ARG A 88 12.30 6.87 -3.19
C ARG A 88 12.56 5.60 -4.01
N ASN A 89 11.65 5.27 -4.92
CA ASN A 89 11.75 4.11 -5.81
C ASN A 89 11.95 2.80 -5.04
N PHE A 90 11.21 2.62 -3.94
CA PHE A 90 11.13 1.35 -3.22
C PHE A 90 9.87 0.58 -3.64
N PRO A 91 9.99 -0.73 -3.92
CA PRO A 91 11.24 -1.40 -4.27
C PRO A 91 11.80 -0.82 -5.59
N SER A 92 13.10 -0.94 -5.81
CA SER A 92 13.67 -0.64 -7.13
C SER A 92 13.20 -1.75 -8.04
N ASP A 93 12.42 -1.43 -9.09
CA ASP A 93 11.78 -2.37 -10.05
C ASP A 93 12.44 -3.76 -10.05
N THR A 94 11.99 -4.64 -9.14
CA THR A 94 12.50 -6.01 -9.04
C THR A 94 11.55 -6.93 -9.80
N ALA A 95 11.99 -8.16 -10.07
CA ALA A 95 11.19 -9.12 -10.83
C ALA A 95 9.84 -9.46 -10.16
N GLU A 96 9.71 -9.26 -8.85
CA GLU A 96 8.56 -9.75 -8.06
C GLU A 96 7.62 -8.64 -7.59
N LEU A 97 8.13 -7.42 -7.36
CA LEU A 97 7.35 -6.29 -6.85
C LEU A 97 7.72 -5.00 -7.59
N ARG A 98 6.73 -4.43 -8.29
CA ARG A 98 6.85 -3.19 -9.08
C ARG A 98 6.22 -2.02 -8.36
N HIS A 99 6.88 -0.86 -8.41
CA HIS A 99 6.33 0.40 -7.92
C HIS A 99 5.42 1.05 -8.98
N LEU A 100 4.11 1.11 -8.72
CA LEU A 100 3.13 1.71 -9.63
C LEU A 100 3.07 3.23 -9.53
N GLY A 101 3.37 3.78 -8.35
CA GLY A 101 3.33 5.22 -8.12
C GLY A 101 2.78 5.61 -6.76
N ARG A 102 2.57 6.91 -6.60
CA ARG A 102 1.97 7.52 -5.42
C ARG A 102 0.66 8.18 -5.82
N PHE A 103 -0.39 7.92 -5.06
CA PHE A 103 -1.75 8.35 -5.37
C PHE A 103 -2.37 9.05 -4.17
N ALA A 104 -3.13 10.12 -4.44
CA ALA A 104 -3.94 10.76 -3.42
C ALA A 104 -5.11 9.83 -3.06
N GLY A 105 -5.23 9.52 -1.78
CA GLY A 105 -6.29 8.69 -1.23
C GLY A 105 -6.73 9.19 0.14
N GLU A 106 -7.52 8.36 0.80
CA GLU A 106 -8.05 8.61 2.13
C GLU A 106 -7.72 7.42 3.02
N ILE A 107 -7.23 7.68 4.23
CA ILE A 107 -7.07 6.66 5.26
C ILE A 107 -7.98 6.98 6.43
N ILE A 108 -8.37 5.94 7.14
CA ILE A 108 -9.05 6.10 8.41
C ILE A 108 -7.96 6.14 9.48
N GLU A 109 -7.72 7.31 10.08
CA GLU A 109 -6.89 7.38 11.27
C GLU A 109 -7.64 6.68 12.42
N ALA A 110 -7.01 5.68 13.02
CA ALA A 110 -7.41 5.26 14.36
C ALA A 110 -6.98 6.41 15.27
N GLU A 111 -7.90 6.94 16.09
CA GLU A 111 -7.60 7.95 17.11
C GLU A 111 -6.25 7.64 17.78
N GLN A 112 -5.21 8.37 17.38
CA GLN A 112 -3.98 8.46 18.14
C GLN A 112 -4.43 9.16 19.41
N GLY A 113 -4.56 8.39 20.50
CA GLY A 113 -5.01 8.90 21.78
C GLY A 113 -4.28 10.20 22.10
N HIS A 114 -5.06 11.27 22.24
CA HIS A 114 -4.64 12.57 22.74
C HIS A 114 -3.92 12.36 24.09
N ASN A 115 -2.62 12.15 24.07
CA ASN A 115 -1.81 12.18 25.28
C ASN A 115 -1.50 13.65 25.58
N TRP A 116 -2.42 14.28 26.31
CA TRP A 116 -2.19 15.59 26.91
C TRP A 116 -1.05 15.44 27.93
N VAL A 117 0.08 16.10 27.65
CA VAL A 117 1.05 16.51 28.68
C VAL A 117 0.78 17.96 29.07
#